data_AF-A0A6N3K8W7-F1
#
_entry.id   AF-A0A6N3K8W7-F1
#
_cell.length_a   1.000
_cell.length_b   1.000
_cell.length_c   1.000
_cell.angle_alpha   90.00
_cell.angle_beta   90.00
_cell.angle_gamma   90.00
#
_symmetry.space_group_name_H-M   'P 1'
#
loop_
_entity.id
_entity.type
_entity.pdbx_description
1 polymer ?
#
loop_
_entity_poly.entity_id
_entity_poly.type
_entity_poly.pdbx_seq_one_letter_code
_entity_poly.pdbx_strand_id
1 'polypeptide(L)'
;MTAAERVRVVRSWEWARPERPARREVLAALPEREEAKPPLLFVPGFGHGAWAFAEHWLGHAAGRGFPAYALSLRGHGGSEPAPEATLRSYTHDVTQVAASLPRQAVLVGHGAGARVVAHAMARYPARAAVLVAPVLGGWGTFGTALRRNPVGTVPAVFGAGLRLNRRQLFSRELPDADAQRHLARLGRAGPRAQWQLLTGRSPEPAVGRPPVLVLGSPDDRVLPATALTRAARRYASAPLLFPGMGHDLMLDARWREPIDAILDWLDKDPAPAQG
;
A
#
# COMPACT_ATOMS: atom_id res chain seq x y z
N MET A 1 5.01 22.78 24.51
CA MET A 1 3.61 22.31 24.59
C MET A 1 3.08 22.12 23.18
N THR A 2 3.25 20.94 22.62
CA THR A 2 2.74 20.59 21.29
C THR A 2 1.22 20.48 21.36
N ALA A 3 0.52 21.10 20.41
CA ALA A 3 -0.93 21.01 20.32
C ALA A 3 -1.33 19.53 20.33
N ALA A 4 -2.08 19.10 21.36
CA ALA A 4 -2.58 17.75 21.46
C ALA A 4 -3.28 17.40 20.14
N GLU A 5 -2.74 16.43 19.40
CA GLU A 5 -3.31 15.94 18.15
C GLU A 5 -4.70 15.38 18.46
N ARG A 6 -5.74 16.21 18.34
CA ARG A 6 -7.12 15.77 18.55
C ARG A 6 -7.48 14.81 17.43
N VAL A 7 -7.53 13.52 17.77
CA VAL A 7 -8.09 12.49 16.91
C VAL A 7 -9.53 12.88 16.58
N ARG A 8 -9.82 13.05 15.30
CA ARG A 8 -11.17 13.41 14.82
C ARG A 8 -12.02 12.16 14.75
N VAL A 9 -12.71 11.85 15.85
CA VAL A 9 -13.62 10.69 15.95
C VAL A 9 -14.84 10.87 15.03
N VAL A 10 -15.44 12.07 15.03
CA VAL A 10 -16.62 12.36 14.20
C VAL A 10 -16.22 13.19 12.97
N ARG A 11 -16.56 12.68 11.78
CA ARG A 11 -16.36 13.35 10.50
C ARG A 11 -17.70 13.63 9.83
N SER A 12 -18.42 14.64 10.31
CA SER A 12 -19.80 14.97 9.89
C SER A 12 -19.98 15.04 8.36
N TRP A 13 -18.99 15.56 7.63
CA TRP A 13 -19.01 15.55 6.17
C TRP A 13 -19.05 14.16 5.56
N GLU A 14 -18.32 13.20 6.12
CA GLU A 14 -18.29 11.84 5.60
C GLU A 14 -19.63 11.12 5.81
N TRP A 15 -20.31 11.43 6.92
CA TRP A 15 -21.67 10.97 7.20
C TRP A 15 -22.71 11.61 6.29
N ALA A 16 -22.60 12.92 6.03
CA ALA A 16 -23.51 13.65 5.15
C ALA A 16 -23.39 13.25 3.67
N ARG A 17 -22.25 12.67 3.27
CA ARG A 17 -21.99 12.22 1.89
C ARG A 17 -21.29 10.86 1.88
N PRO A 18 -21.99 9.76 2.18
CA PRO A 18 -21.38 8.43 2.24
C PRO A 18 -20.78 8.04 0.90
N GLU A 19 -19.69 7.27 0.94
CA GLU A 19 -19.14 6.66 -0.28
C GLU A 19 -20.12 5.63 -0.83
N ARG A 20 -20.21 5.52 -2.15
CA ARG A 20 -21.07 4.52 -2.78
C ARG A 20 -20.57 3.11 -2.40
N PRO A 21 -21.48 2.19 -2.03
CA PRO A 21 -21.15 0.78 -1.93
C PRO A 21 -20.51 0.28 -3.22
N ALA A 22 -19.57 -0.65 -3.09
CA ALA A 22 -18.96 -1.32 -4.23
C ALA A 22 -18.58 -2.73 -3.80
N ARG A 23 -18.70 -3.71 -4.71
CA ARG A 23 -18.13 -5.05 -4.45
C ARG A 23 -16.61 -4.98 -4.53
N ARG A 24 -15.93 -5.50 -3.52
CA ARG A 24 -14.47 -5.61 -3.48
C ARG A 24 -14.05 -7.07 -3.55
N GLU A 25 -13.08 -7.37 -4.41
CA GLU A 25 -12.35 -8.62 -4.35
C GLU A 25 -11.38 -8.59 -3.17
N VAL A 26 -11.48 -9.61 -2.32
CA VAL A 26 -10.53 -9.89 -1.24
C VAL A 26 -10.09 -11.32 -1.41
N LEU A 27 -8.80 -11.53 -1.69
CA LEU A 27 -8.18 -12.84 -1.69
C LEU A 27 -7.67 -13.14 -0.29
N ALA A 28 -7.74 -14.39 0.15
CA ALA A 28 -7.31 -14.79 1.48
C ALA A 28 -6.47 -16.07 1.43
N ALA A 29 -5.49 -16.15 2.32
CA ALA A 29 -4.80 -17.36 2.70
C ALA A 29 -4.78 -17.42 4.23
N LEU A 30 -5.31 -18.50 4.80
CA LEU A 30 -5.43 -18.68 6.24
C LEU A 30 -4.46 -19.76 6.71
N PRO A 31 -3.86 -19.61 7.91
CA PRO A 31 -3.04 -20.67 8.49
C PRO A 31 -3.89 -21.91 8.76
N GLU A 32 -3.28 -23.10 8.69
CA GLU A 32 -3.97 -24.37 8.99
C GLU A 32 -4.44 -24.46 10.44
N ARG A 33 -3.74 -23.78 11.35
CA ARG A 33 -4.09 -23.68 12.76
C ARG A 33 -4.39 -22.24 13.11
N GLU A 34 -5.47 -22.05 13.86
CA GLU A 34 -5.87 -20.73 14.32
C GLU A 34 -4.91 -20.27 15.43
N GLU A 35 -3.88 -19.53 15.03
CA GLU A 35 -2.96 -18.86 15.94
C GLU A 35 -3.49 -17.46 16.31
N ALA A 36 -3.11 -16.95 17.48
CA ALA A 36 -3.55 -15.63 17.96
C ALA A 36 -2.91 -14.42 17.23
N LYS A 37 -2.32 -14.64 16.04
CA LYS A 37 -1.62 -13.61 15.26
C LYS A 37 -2.61 -12.63 14.60
N PRO A 38 -2.23 -11.34 14.46
CA PRO A 38 -3.11 -10.36 13.84
C PRO A 38 -3.23 -10.61 12.33
N PRO A 39 -4.41 -10.37 11.73
CA PRO A 39 -4.58 -10.51 10.29
C PRO A 39 -3.81 -9.41 9.54
N LEU A 40 -3.19 -9.78 8.43
CA LEU A 40 -2.51 -8.86 7.52
C LEU A 40 -3.45 -8.48 6.38
N LEU A 41 -3.65 -7.18 6.17
CA LEU A 41 -4.39 -6.66 5.03
C LEU A 41 -3.43 -5.96 4.06
N PHE A 42 -3.13 -6.62 2.95
CA PHE A 42 -2.31 -6.09 1.87
C PHE A 42 -3.12 -5.22 0.91
N VAL A 43 -2.62 -4.02 0.66
CA VAL A 43 -3.24 -2.97 -0.16
C VAL A 43 -2.28 -2.60 -1.31
N PRO A 44 -2.64 -2.93 -2.56
CA PRO A 44 -1.74 -2.76 -3.70
C PRO A 44 -1.62 -1.30 -4.15
N GLY A 45 -0.57 -1.04 -4.93
CA GLY A 45 -0.42 0.19 -5.69
C GLY A 45 -1.48 0.35 -6.79
N PHE A 46 -1.56 1.56 -7.34
CA PHE A 46 -2.48 1.87 -8.44
C PHE A 46 -2.06 1.12 -9.71
N GLY A 47 -3.03 0.45 -10.35
CA GLY A 47 -2.79 -0.45 -11.48
C GLY A 47 -2.61 -1.91 -11.08
N HIS A 48 -2.32 -2.22 -9.81
CA HIS A 48 -2.24 -3.59 -9.32
C HIS A 48 -3.56 -4.04 -8.69
N GLY A 49 -3.74 -5.35 -8.50
CA GLY A 49 -4.83 -5.94 -7.72
C GLY A 49 -4.31 -6.84 -6.61
N ALA A 50 -5.21 -7.47 -5.87
CA ALA A 50 -4.91 -8.45 -4.83
C ALA A 50 -3.95 -9.55 -5.29
N TRP A 51 -4.02 -9.88 -6.59
CA TRP A 51 -3.12 -10.82 -7.24
C TRP A 51 -1.63 -10.57 -7.01
N ALA A 52 -1.22 -9.31 -6.84
CA ALA A 52 0.18 -8.96 -6.69
C ALA A 52 0.78 -9.49 -5.37
N PHE A 53 -0.06 -9.67 -4.35
CA PHE A 53 0.34 -10.31 -3.10
C PHE A 53 0.00 -11.79 -3.08
N ALA A 54 -1.03 -12.21 -3.80
CA ALA A 54 -1.44 -13.61 -3.88
C ALA A 54 -0.40 -14.52 -4.55
N GLU A 55 0.44 -13.97 -5.45
CA GLU A 55 1.51 -14.71 -6.10
C GLU A 55 2.45 -15.38 -5.07
N HIS A 56 2.81 -14.65 -3.99
CA HIS A 56 3.83 -15.10 -3.04
C HIS A 56 3.49 -14.79 -1.57
N TRP A 57 3.22 -13.52 -1.25
CA TRP A 57 3.14 -13.05 0.13
C TRP A 57 1.94 -13.60 0.93
N LEU A 58 0.78 -13.83 0.30
CA LEU A 58 -0.38 -14.38 1.01
C LEU A 58 -0.09 -15.78 1.57
N GLY A 59 0.32 -16.70 0.70
CA GLY A 59 0.62 -18.08 1.10
C GLY A 59 1.79 -18.13 2.10
N HIS A 60 2.82 -17.31 1.88
CA HIS A 60 3.98 -17.26 2.77
C HIS A 60 3.64 -16.75 4.18
N ALA A 61 2.82 -15.68 4.29
CA ALA A 61 2.36 -15.17 5.57
C ALA A 61 1.48 -16.18 6.31
N ALA A 62 0.56 -16.85 5.60
CA ALA A 62 -0.27 -17.92 6.16
C ALA A 62 0.58 -19.09 6.67
N GLY A 63 1.62 -19.49 5.93
CA GLY A 63 2.58 -20.51 6.37
C GLY A 63 3.40 -20.12 7.60
N ARG A 64 3.51 -18.82 7.92
CA ARG A 64 4.12 -18.28 9.15
C ARG A 64 3.09 -18.01 10.26
N GLY A 65 1.85 -18.49 10.11
CA GLY A 65 0.79 -18.40 11.11
C GLY A 65 -0.07 -17.12 11.04
N PHE A 66 0.19 -16.21 10.09
CA PHE A 66 -0.55 -14.96 9.97
C PHE A 66 -1.73 -15.11 8.99
N PRO A 67 -2.99 -14.88 9.43
CA PRO A 67 -4.12 -14.77 8.50
C PRO A 67 -3.86 -13.63 7.50
N ALA A 68 -3.83 -13.94 6.20
CA ALA A 68 -3.38 -13.01 5.18
C ALA A 68 -4.50 -12.70 4.18
N TYR A 69 -4.75 -11.42 3.95
CA TYR A 69 -5.80 -10.91 3.07
C TYR A 69 -5.22 -9.89 2.11
N ALA A 70 -5.57 -9.95 0.82
CA ALA A 70 -5.20 -8.94 -0.16
C ALA A 70 -6.45 -8.35 -0.81
N LEU A 71 -6.55 -7.02 -0.78
CA LEU A 71 -7.66 -6.27 -1.33
C LEU A 71 -7.34 -5.79 -2.75
N SER A 72 -8.24 -6.01 -3.71
CA SER A 72 -8.26 -5.20 -4.92
C SER A 72 -9.09 -3.95 -4.65
N LEU A 73 -8.48 -2.77 -4.78
CA LEU A 73 -9.23 -1.51 -4.70
C LEU A 73 -10.33 -1.47 -5.77
N ARG A 74 -11.44 -0.76 -5.52
CA ARG A 74 -12.46 -0.57 -6.57
C ARG A 74 -11.83 -0.06 -7.88
N GLY A 75 -12.30 -0.55 -9.02
CA GLY A 75 -11.71 -0.29 -10.33
C GLY A 75 -10.41 -1.07 -10.63
N HIS A 76 -9.96 -1.94 -9.74
CA HIS A 76 -8.78 -2.79 -9.92
C HIS A 76 -9.12 -4.27 -9.74
N GLY A 77 -8.32 -5.16 -10.35
CA GLY A 77 -8.48 -6.61 -10.19
C GLY A 77 -9.90 -7.09 -10.47
N GLY A 78 -10.42 -7.99 -9.62
CA GLY A 78 -11.80 -8.47 -9.67
C GLY A 78 -12.83 -7.60 -8.94
N SER A 79 -12.47 -6.39 -8.52
CA SER A 79 -13.39 -5.44 -7.88
C SER A 79 -14.24 -4.69 -8.90
N GLU A 80 -15.38 -4.16 -8.44
CA GLU A 80 -16.32 -3.45 -9.30
C GLU A 80 -15.68 -2.24 -10.02
N PRO A 81 -15.99 -2.00 -11.30
CA PRO A 81 -15.50 -0.83 -12.03
C PRO A 81 -15.89 0.48 -11.32
N ALA A 82 -14.92 1.38 -11.15
CA ALA A 82 -15.15 2.64 -10.45
C ALA A 82 -14.32 3.78 -11.08
N PRO A 83 -14.70 4.28 -12.27
CA PRO A 83 -13.96 5.35 -12.96
C PRO A 83 -13.90 6.66 -12.13
N GLU A 84 -14.93 6.90 -11.33
CA GLU A 84 -15.06 8.07 -10.46
C GLU A 84 -14.37 7.91 -9.09
N ALA A 85 -13.69 6.78 -8.87
CA ALA A 85 -13.05 6.49 -7.59
C ALA A 85 -12.04 7.57 -7.21
N THR A 86 -12.05 7.89 -5.91
CA THR A 86 -11.16 8.86 -5.30
C THR A 86 -10.27 8.18 -4.26
N LEU A 87 -9.26 8.89 -3.77
CA LEU A 87 -8.48 8.46 -2.62
C LEU A 87 -9.37 8.22 -1.38
N ARG A 88 -10.46 8.98 -1.24
CA ARG A 88 -11.46 8.75 -0.19
C ARG A 88 -12.20 7.42 -0.40
N SER A 89 -12.59 7.10 -1.62
CA SER A 89 -13.24 5.83 -1.96
C SER A 89 -12.34 4.63 -1.63
N TYR A 90 -11.05 4.71 -1.97
CA TYR A 90 -10.07 3.67 -1.63
C TYR A 90 -9.80 3.57 -0.12
N THR A 91 -9.71 4.71 0.56
CA THR A 91 -9.57 4.75 2.02
C THR A 91 -10.76 4.05 2.68
N HIS A 92 -11.97 4.32 2.20
CA HIS A 92 -13.19 3.68 2.68
C HIS A 92 -13.17 2.17 2.42
N ASP A 93 -12.75 1.71 1.24
CA ASP A 93 -12.63 0.27 0.94
C ASP A 93 -11.68 -0.43 1.92
N VAL A 94 -10.48 0.12 2.14
CA VAL A 94 -9.51 -0.45 3.08
C VAL A 94 -10.07 -0.49 4.49
N THR A 95 -10.68 0.61 4.97
CA THR A 95 -11.26 0.66 6.32
C THR A 95 -12.41 -0.33 6.49
N GLN A 96 -13.27 -0.51 5.49
CA GLN A 96 -14.37 -1.47 5.54
C GLN A 96 -13.86 -2.91 5.59
N VAL A 97 -12.89 -3.27 4.76
CA VAL A 97 -12.31 -4.62 4.79
C VAL A 97 -11.62 -4.85 6.12
N ALA A 98 -10.76 -3.93 6.58
CA ALA A 98 -10.06 -4.06 7.86
C ALA A 98 -11.00 -4.20 9.07
N ALA A 99 -12.15 -3.50 9.06
CA ALA A 99 -13.16 -3.59 10.11
C ALA A 99 -13.96 -4.90 10.09
N SER A 100 -14.01 -5.58 8.94
CA SER A 100 -14.70 -6.88 8.80
C SER A 100 -13.84 -8.08 9.19
N LEU A 101 -12.53 -7.89 9.41
CA LEU A 101 -11.62 -8.95 9.81
C LEU A 101 -11.84 -9.34 11.28
N PRO A 102 -11.61 -10.61 11.65
CA PRO A 102 -11.97 -11.13 12.98
C PRO A 102 -11.18 -10.50 14.14
N ARG A 103 -10.06 -9.83 13.85
CA ARG A 103 -9.20 -9.17 14.82
C ARG A 103 -8.67 -7.86 14.25
N GLN A 104 -8.11 -7.02 15.13
CA GLN A 104 -7.44 -5.79 14.75
C GLN A 104 -6.28 -6.08 13.77
N ALA A 105 -6.35 -5.48 12.59
CA ALA A 105 -5.52 -5.80 11.45
C ALA A 105 -4.22 -4.98 11.41
N VAL A 106 -3.19 -5.58 10.83
CA VAL A 106 -2.00 -4.88 10.34
C VAL A 106 -2.26 -4.45 8.90
N LEU A 107 -2.08 -3.15 8.61
CA LEU A 107 -2.28 -2.62 7.26
C LEU A 107 -0.96 -2.56 6.50
N VAL A 108 -0.85 -3.26 5.38
CA VAL A 108 0.37 -3.31 4.56
C VAL A 108 0.10 -2.65 3.21
N GLY A 109 0.67 -1.48 2.95
CA GLY A 109 0.44 -0.72 1.72
C GLY A 109 1.66 -0.68 0.81
N HIS A 110 1.50 -1.07 -0.45
CA HIS A 110 2.54 -0.98 -1.49
C HIS A 110 2.35 0.25 -2.39
N GLY A 111 3.42 0.94 -2.75
CA GLY A 111 3.38 1.99 -3.75
C GLY A 111 2.38 3.10 -3.39
N ALA A 112 1.43 3.38 -4.28
CA ALA A 112 0.33 4.31 -4.00
C ALA A 112 -0.66 3.81 -2.94
N GLY A 113 -0.76 2.49 -2.74
CA GLY A 113 -1.53 1.85 -1.67
C GLY A 113 -1.02 2.25 -0.28
N ALA A 114 0.27 2.56 -0.14
CA ALA A 114 0.82 3.11 1.10
C ALA A 114 0.17 4.45 1.49
N ARG A 115 -0.18 5.29 0.50
CA ARG A 115 -0.93 6.53 0.75
C ARG A 115 -2.35 6.23 1.22
N VAL A 116 -3.01 5.24 0.62
CA VAL A 116 -4.35 4.80 1.03
C VAL A 116 -4.32 4.31 2.48
N VAL A 117 -3.34 3.47 2.84
CA VAL A 117 -3.11 2.99 4.20
C VAL A 117 -2.88 4.15 5.17
N ALA A 118 -2.08 5.14 4.78
CA ALA A 118 -1.86 6.34 5.60
C ALA A 118 -3.16 7.10 5.90
N HIS A 119 -4.08 7.21 4.94
CA HIS A 119 -5.41 7.79 5.18
C HIS A 119 -6.33 6.86 5.98
N ALA A 120 -6.21 5.54 5.80
CA ALA A 120 -7.01 4.54 6.51
C ALA A 120 -6.65 4.48 8.00
N MET A 121 -5.39 4.65 8.37
CA MET A 121 -4.95 4.72 9.77
C MET A 121 -5.61 5.85 10.57
N ALA A 122 -6.08 6.91 9.92
CA ALA A 122 -6.85 7.97 10.59
C ALA A 122 -8.30 7.59 10.90
N ARG A 123 -8.79 6.47 10.36
CA ARG A 123 -10.19 5.99 10.46
C ARG A 123 -10.29 4.61 11.12
N TYR A 124 -9.21 3.84 11.08
CA TYR A 124 -9.11 2.51 11.64
C TYR A 124 -7.94 2.47 12.63
N PRO A 125 -8.15 2.06 13.89
CA PRO A 125 -7.06 1.83 14.83
C PRO A 125 -6.32 0.57 14.39
N ALA A 126 -5.38 0.69 13.46
CA ALA A 126 -4.57 -0.44 13.01
C ALA A 126 -3.73 -1.00 14.15
N ARG A 127 -3.46 -2.31 14.16
CA ARG A 127 -2.54 -2.92 15.13
C ARG A 127 -1.10 -2.46 14.89
N ALA A 128 -0.74 -2.38 13.62
CA ALA A 128 0.51 -1.87 13.09
C ALA A 128 0.30 -1.47 11.61
N ALA A 129 1.25 -0.77 11.02
CA ALA A 129 1.26 -0.54 9.57
C ALA A 129 2.63 -0.79 8.95
N VAL A 130 2.63 -1.23 7.70
CA VAL A 130 3.83 -1.47 6.91
C VAL A 130 3.68 -0.73 5.58
N LEU A 131 4.64 0.13 5.26
CA LEU A 131 4.65 0.92 4.05
C LEU A 131 5.79 0.45 3.14
N VAL A 132 5.44 -0.27 2.08
CA VAL A 132 6.35 -0.90 1.12
C VAL A 132 6.49 0.01 -0.11
N ALA A 133 7.71 0.46 -0.40
CA ALA A 133 8.02 1.40 -1.48
C ALA A 133 7.01 2.57 -1.56
N PRO A 134 6.79 3.34 -0.47
CA PRO A 134 5.63 4.22 -0.34
C PRO A 134 5.64 5.43 -1.28
N VAL A 135 4.71 5.45 -2.23
CA VAL A 135 4.39 6.61 -3.07
C VAL A 135 3.34 7.46 -2.35
N LEU A 136 3.78 8.28 -1.41
CA LEU A 136 2.89 9.20 -0.66
C LEU A 136 2.44 10.41 -1.49
N GLY A 137 2.99 10.58 -2.70
CA GLY A 137 2.60 11.61 -3.65
C GLY A 137 3.31 12.96 -3.46
N GLY A 138 2.69 14.01 -3.98
CA GLY A 138 3.21 15.39 -3.97
C GLY A 138 4.08 15.76 -5.18
N TRP A 139 4.21 17.07 -5.40
CA TRP A 139 4.86 17.65 -6.58
C TRP A 139 6.31 17.23 -6.80
N GLY A 140 7.08 17.03 -5.73
CA GLY A 140 8.47 16.57 -5.85
C GLY A 140 8.60 15.13 -6.35
N THR A 141 7.74 14.23 -5.86
CA THR A 141 7.68 12.83 -6.31
C THR A 141 7.21 12.76 -7.76
N PHE A 142 6.23 13.58 -8.13
CA PHE A 142 5.76 13.71 -9.50
C PHE A 142 6.83 14.23 -10.45
N GLY A 143 7.55 15.30 -10.08
CA GLY A 143 8.65 15.83 -10.89
C GLY A 143 9.73 14.78 -11.14
N THR A 144 10.02 13.93 -10.16
CA THR A 144 10.96 12.81 -10.31
C THR A 144 10.42 11.73 -11.25
N ALA A 145 9.16 11.32 -11.08
CA ALA A 145 8.50 10.36 -11.96
C ALA A 145 8.45 10.86 -13.41
N LEU A 146 8.10 12.13 -13.61
CA LEU A 146 8.04 12.78 -14.92
C LEU A 146 9.41 12.81 -15.61
N ARG A 147 10.49 13.14 -14.88
CA ARG A 147 11.85 13.12 -15.43
C ARG A 147 12.32 11.73 -15.84
N ARG A 148 11.90 10.69 -15.09
CA ARG A 148 12.33 9.30 -15.34
C ARG A 148 11.47 8.57 -16.37
N ASN A 149 10.19 8.90 -16.46
CA ASN A 149 9.24 8.28 -17.37
C ASN A 149 8.18 9.28 -17.83
N PRO A 150 8.51 10.22 -18.73
CA PRO A 150 7.55 11.22 -19.18
C PRO A 150 6.40 10.59 -19.98
N VAL A 151 6.70 9.59 -20.81
CA VAL A 151 5.74 8.89 -21.67
C VAL A 151 4.71 8.09 -20.87
N GLY A 152 5.06 7.58 -19.68
CA GLY A 152 4.12 6.89 -18.80
C GLY A 152 3.47 7.77 -17.74
N THR A 153 4.15 8.82 -17.27
CA THR A 153 3.66 9.67 -16.17
C THR A 153 2.61 10.68 -16.63
N VAL A 154 2.80 11.31 -17.80
CA VAL A 154 1.85 12.34 -18.30
C VAL A 154 0.49 11.73 -18.64
N PRO A 155 0.37 10.65 -19.43
CA PRO A 155 -0.95 10.11 -19.78
C PRO A 155 -1.70 9.58 -18.56
N ALA A 156 -0.98 9.05 -17.55
CA ALA A 156 -1.60 8.52 -16.35
C ALA A 156 -2.30 9.62 -15.53
N VAL A 157 -1.74 10.83 -15.46
CA VAL A 157 -2.43 11.99 -14.86
C VAL A 157 -3.79 12.27 -15.53
N PHE A 158 -3.93 11.96 -16.82
CA PHE A 158 -5.17 12.12 -17.58
C PHE A 158 -6.02 10.84 -17.64
N GLY A 159 -5.74 9.83 -16.80
CA GLY A 159 -6.54 8.60 -16.70
C GLY A 159 -6.18 7.51 -17.70
N ALA A 160 -5.09 7.65 -18.45
CA ALA A 160 -4.53 6.52 -19.18
C ALA A 160 -3.90 5.51 -18.20
N GLY A 161 -3.72 4.26 -18.64
CA GLY A 161 -3.05 3.24 -17.84
C GLY A 161 -1.64 3.67 -17.44
N LEU A 162 -1.21 3.27 -16.24
CA LEU A 162 0.14 3.53 -15.76
C LEU A 162 1.12 2.71 -16.62
N ARG A 163 1.83 3.37 -17.54
CA ARG A 163 2.81 2.69 -18.40
C ARG A 163 4.15 2.60 -17.67
N LEU A 164 4.31 1.54 -16.89
CA LEU A 164 5.59 1.17 -16.29
C LEU A 164 6.25 0.07 -17.12
N ASN A 165 7.58 0.04 -17.09
CA ASN A 165 8.37 -1.00 -17.74
C ASN A 165 9.05 -1.91 -16.71
N ARG A 166 9.56 -3.06 -17.19
CA ARG A 166 10.27 -4.06 -16.38
C ARG A 166 11.38 -3.45 -15.51
N ARG A 167 12.20 -2.56 -16.07
CA ARG A 167 13.33 -1.94 -15.34
C ARG A 167 12.86 -1.05 -14.19
N GLN A 168 11.62 -0.56 -14.23
CA GLN A 168 11.06 0.25 -13.16
C GLN A 168 10.50 -0.61 -12.02
N LEU A 169 9.86 -1.72 -12.37
CA LEU A 169 9.15 -2.54 -11.41
C LEU A 169 10.00 -3.64 -10.79
N PHE A 170 10.96 -4.20 -11.51
CA PHE A 170 11.65 -5.42 -11.11
C PHE A 170 13.16 -5.27 -11.14
N SER A 171 13.84 -6.10 -10.34
CA SER A 171 15.27 -6.33 -10.43
C SER A 171 15.67 -6.92 -11.78
N ARG A 172 16.98 -6.98 -12.01
CA ARG A 172 17.56 -7.70 -13.16
C ARG A 172 17.51 -9.22 -12.99
N GLU A 173 17.35 -9.70 -11.75
CA GLU A 173 17.38 -11.12 -11.42
C GLU A 173 16.06 -11.82 -11.75
N LEU A 174 14.93 -11.11 -11.72
CA LEU A 174 13.63 -11.69 -12.05
C LEU A 174 13.63 -12.13 -13.53
N PRO A 175 13.26 -13.37 -13.89
CA PRO A 175 13.21 -13.78 -15.28
C PRO A 175 12.32 -12.89 -16.16
N ASP A 176 12.72 -12.68 -17.42
CA ASP A 176 12.00 -11.80 -18.34
C ASP A 176 10.54 -12.25 -18.55
N ALA A 177 10.31 -13.57 -18.67
CA ALA A 177 8.97 -14.14 -18.84
C ALA A 177 8.05 -13.82 -17.65
N ASP A 178 8.58 -13.90 -16.42
CA ASP A 178 7.83 -13.56 -15.20
C ASP A 178 7.47 -12.08 -15.16
N ALA A 179 8.44 -11.21 -15.43
CA ALA A 179 8.18 -9.78 -15.48
C ALA A 179 7.15 -9.39 -16.54
N GLN A 180 7.17 -10.01 -17.73
CA GLN A 180 6.16 -9.75 -18.75
C GLN A 180 4.78 -10.26 -18.32
N ARG A 181 4.70 -11.43 -17.67
CA ARG A 181 3.44 -11.94 -17.09
C ARG A 181 2.87 -10.95 -16.07
N HIS A 182 3.70 -10.40 -15.18
CA HIS A 182 3.23 -9.42 -14.20
C HIS A 182 2.82 -8.09 -14.85
N LEU A 183 3.60 -7.57 -15.81
CA LEU A 183 3.27 -6.35 -16.55
C LEU A 183 1.93 -6.46 -17.29
N ALA A 184 1.63 -7.61 -17.88
CA ALA A 184 0.39 -7.85 -18.61
C ALA A 184 -0.87 -7.78 -17.72
N ARG A 185 -0.71 -7.94 -16.40
CA ARG A 185 -1.81 -7.89 -15.41
C ARG A 185 -2.04 -6.48 -14.85
N LEU A 186 -1.19 -5.52 -15.19
CA LEU A 186 -1.36 -4.14 -14.77
C LEU A 186 -2.62 -3.55 -15.40
N GLY A 187 -3.53 -3.10 -14.54
CA GLY A 187 -4.72 -2.38 -14.89
C GLY A 187 -4.50 -0.87 -14.90
N ARG A 188 -5.62 -0.15 -14.81
CA ARG A 188 -5.70 1.30 -14.77
C ARG A 188 -6.32 1.75 -13.46
N ALA A 189 -5.85 2.88 -12.94
CA ALA A 189 -6.54 3.59 -11.87
C ALA A 189 -7.41 4.70 -12.46
N GLY A 190 -8.48 5.09 -11.76
CA GLY A 190 -9.31 6.22 -12.16
C GLY A 190 -8.51 7.55 -12.16
N PRO A 191 -8.73 8.45 -13.13
CA PRO A 191 -7.98 9.71 -13.27
C PRO A 191 -8.04 10.56 -12.00
N ARG A 192 -9.19 10.59 -11.32
CA ARG A 192 -9.36 11.37 -10.09
C ARG A 192 -8.49 10.88 -8.96
N ALA A 193 -8.43 9.57 -8.73
CA ALA A 193 -7.56 9.00 -7.71
C ALA A 193 -6.09 9.28 -8.02
N GLN A 194 -5.69 9.17 -9.30
CA GLN A 194 -4.33 9.44 -9.73
C GLN A 194 -3.95 10.91 -9.55
N TRP A 195 -4.84 11.83 -9.92
CA TRP A 195 -4.66 13.26 -9.66
C TRP A 195 -4.56 13.60 -8.18
N GLN A 196 -5.30 12.89 -7.32
CA GLN A 196 -5.26 13.07 -5.87
C GLN A 196 -3.97 12.53 -5.23
N LEU A 197 -3.14 11.74 -5.92
CA LEU A 197 -1.76 11.52 -5.47
C LEU A 197 -0.94 12.83 -5.50
N LEU A 198 -1.28 13.76 -6.39
CA LEU A 198 -0.59 15.04 -6.53
C LEU A 198 -1.19 16.10 -5.62
N THR A 199 -2.51 16.23 -5.67
CA THR A 199 -3.26 17.35 -5.09
C THR A 199 -4.01 16.99 -3.82
N GLY A 200 -4.11 15.69 -3.49
CA GLY A 200 -4.87 15.24 -2.34
C GLY A 200 -4.28 15.77 -1.04
N ARG A 201 -5.16 15.94 -0.05
CA ARG A 201 -4.76 16.36 1.30
C ARG A 201 -3.79 15.37 1.91
N SER A 202 -2.95 15.86 2.81
CA SER A 202 -2.13 15.01 3.68
C SER A 202 -3.03 14.14 4.57
N PRO A 203 -2.60 12.93 4.95
CA PRO A 203 -3.33 12.12 5.89
C PRO A 203 -3.39 12.81 7.27
N GLU A 204 -4.56 12.73 7.89
CA GLU A 204 -4.80 13.11 9.29
C GLU A 204 -3.96 12.22 10.24
N PRO A 205 -3.75 12.61 11.51
CA PRO A 205 -3.09 11.77 12.50
C PRO A 205 -3.76 10.40 12.62
N ALA A 206 -2.95 9.35 12.77
CA ALA A 206 -3.42 7.99 12.94
C ALA A 206 -4.13 7.80 14.28
N VAL A 207 -5.20 7.00 14.29
CA VAL A 207 -5.89 6.61 15.52
C VAL A 207 -5.02 5.61 16.26
N GLY A 208 -4.71 5.88 17.54
CA GLY A 208 -3.96 4.95 18.38
C GLY A 208 -2.44 4.90 18.13
N ARG A 209 -1.91 5.75 17.24
CA ARG A 209 -0.46 5.86 16.94
C ARG A 209 0.21 4.49 16.71
N PRO A 210 -0.31 3.67 15.77
CA PRO A 210 0.24 2.35 15.52
C PRO A 210 1.72 2.44 15.14
N PRO A 211 2.53 1.44 15.53
CA PRO A 211 3.90 1.35 15.04
C PRO A 211 3.89 1.20 13.51
N VAL A 212 4.82 1.88 12.83
CA VAL A 212 4.91 1.87 11.38
C VAL A 212 6.30 1.44 10.94
N LEU A 213 6.36 0.34 10.19
CA LEU A 213 7.56 -0.06 9.45
C LEU A 213 7.53 0.53 8.04
N VAL A 214 8.65 1.11 7.61
CA VAL A 214 8.81 1.60 6.24
C VAL A 214 9.93 0.82 5.58
N LEU A 215 9.70 0.32 4.38
CA LEU A 215 10.68 -0.45 3.65
C LEU A 215 10.66 -0.17 2.16
N GLY A 216 11.79 -0.42 1.50
CA GLY A 216 11.93 -0.22 0.06
C GLY A 216 13.34 -0.58 -0.42
N SER A 217 13.62 -0.26 -1.69
CA SER A 217 14.93 -0.50 -2.27
C SER A 217 15.64 0.81 -2.62
N PRO A 218 16.97 0.93 -2.39
CA PRO A 218 17.75 2.02 -2.97
C PRO A 218 17.78 1.99 -4.51
N ASP A 219 17.53 0.83 -5.11
CA ASP A 219 17.54 0.62 -6.57
C ASP A 219 16.17 0.85 -7.23
N ASP A 220 15.18 1.26 -6.43
CA ASP A 220 13.84 1.60 -6.90
C ASP A 220 13.87 2.80 -7.87
N ARG A 221 13.44 2.54 -9.12
CA ARG A 221 13.42 3.56 -10.18
C ARG A 221 12.12 4.36 -10.21
N VAL A 222 11.08 3.94 -9.49
CA VAL A 222 9.80 4.65 -9.33
C VAL A 222 9.88 5.61 -8.15
N LEU A 223 10.29 5.13 -6.97
CA LEU A 223 10.41 5.92 -5.76
C LEU A 223 11.87 6.30 -5.48
N PRO A 224 12.26 7.59 -5.51
CA PRO A 224 13.62 7.97 -5.17
C PRO A 224 13.91 7.76 -3.67
N ALA A 225 15.15 7.38 -3.34
CA ALA A 225 15.60 7.17 -1.96
C ALA A 225 15.31 8.35 -1.02
N THR A 226 15.37 9.59 -1.52
CA THR A 226 15.01 10.78 -0.73
C THR A 226 13.53 10.82 -0.33
N ALA A 227 12.64 10.32 -1.17
CA ALA A 227 11.21 10.18 -0.84
C ALA A 227 10.97 9.04 0.15
N LEU A 228 11.68 7.91 0.00
CA LEU A 228 11.65 6.81 0.97
C LEU A 228 12.10 7.27 2.37
N THR A 229 13.25 7.95 2.46
CA THR A 229 13.75 8.51 3.72
C THR A 229 12.78 9.53 4.32
N ARG A 230 12.15 10.36 3.51
CA ARG A 230 11.13 11.32 3.97
C ARG A 230 9.89 10.61 4.52
N ALA A 231 9.44 9.54 3.87
CA ALA A 231 8.33 8.72 4.34
C ALA A 231 8.67 8.06 5.69
N ALA A 232 9.87 7.48 5.82
CA ALA A 232 10.33 6.87 7.07
C ALA A 232 10.39 7.89 8.22
N ARG A 233 10.98 9.07 7.99
CA ARG A 233 11.02 10.17 8.96
C ARG A 233 9.65 10.63 9.41
N ARG A 234 8.65 10.68 8.51
CA ARG A 234 7.27 11.06 8.86
C ARG A 234 6.68 10.16 9.95
N TYR A 235 7.09 8.89 10.01
CA TYR A 235 6.60 7.92 10.97
C TYR A 235 7.64 7.55 12.03
N ALA A 236 8.62 8.42 12.29
CA ALA A 236 9.69 8.20 13.26
C ALA A 236 10.40 6.85 13.10
N SER A 237 10.54 6.39 11.86
CA SER A 237 11.11 5.10 11.49
C SER A 237 12.36 5.28 10.63
N ALA A 238 13.26 4.31 10.67
CA ALA A 238 14.34 4.18 9.70
C ALA A 238 13.90 3.20 8.60
N PRO A 239 14.13 3.50 7.31
CA PRO A 239 13.69 2.61 6.25
C PRO A 239 14.51 1.32 6.28
N LEU A 240 13.84 0.18 6.28
CA LEU A 240 14.49 -1.10 6.02
C LEU A 240 14.75 -1.22 4.52
N LEU A 241 16.00 -1.44 4.15
CA LEU A 241 16.45 -1.40 2.76
C LEU A 241 16.69 -2.80 2.22
N PHE A 242 16.23 -3.02 0.99
CA PHE A 242 16.46 -4.25 0.23
C PHE A 242 17.20 -3.93 -1.07
N PRO A 243 18.55 -3.76 -1.04
CA PRO A 243 19.35 -3.45 -2.22
C PRO A 243 19.20 -4.51 -3.30
N GLY A 244 19.21 -4.09 -4.56
CA GLY A 244 19.10 -4.93 -5.75
C GLY A 244 17.66 -5.30 -6.16
N MET A 245 16.65 -4.86 -5.41
CA MET A 245 15.23 -5.05 -5.75
C MET A 245 14.64 -3.86 -6.53
N GLY A 246 13.59 -4.12 -7.31
CA GLY A 246 12.78 -3.11 -7.98
C GLY A 246 11.71 -2.49 -7.08
N HIS A 247 10.72 -1.85 -7.70
CA HIS A 247 9.59 -1.24 -7.00
C HIS A 247 8.56 -2.26 -6.47
N ASP A 248 8.36 -3.36 -7.20
CA ASP A 248 7.40 -4.41 -6.86
C ASP A 248 8.09 -5.49 -6.02
N LEU A 249 8.49 -5.13 -4.80
CA LEU A 249 9.22 -6.03 -3.88
C LEU A 249 8.48 -7.36 -3.65
N MET A 250 7.16 -7.36 -3.70
CA MET A 250 6.31 -8.54 -3.49
C MET A 250 6.27 -9.52 -4.69
N LEU A 251 6.74 -9.09 -5.86
CA LEU A 251 6.78 -9.88 -7.09
C LEU A 251 8.21 -10.06 -7.62
N ASP A 252 9.21 -9.47 -6.97
CA ASP A 252 10.59 -9.54 -7.42
C ASP A 252 11.23 -10.91 -7.13
N ALA A 253 12.38 -11.21 -7.74
CA ALA A 253 13.07 -12.49 -7.58
C ALA A 253 13.34 -12.84 -6.10
N ARG A 254 13.63 -11.82 -5.29
CA ARG A 254 13.94 -11.95 -3.86
C ARG A 254 12.75 -11.56 -2.98
N TRP A 255 11.52 -11.77 -3.47
CA TRP A 255 10.26 -11.41 -2.78
C TRP A 255 10.17 -11.91 -1.33
N ARG A 256 10.90 -12.97 -1.00
CA ARG A 256 10.90 -13.60 0.32
C ARG A 256 11.56 -12.73 1.39
N GLU A 257 12.66 -12.05 1.07
CA GLU A 257 13.40 -11.21 2.01
C GLU A 257 12.51 -10.14 2.70
N PRO A 258 11.75 -9.31 1.95
CA PRO A 258 10.91 -8.29 2.58
C PRO A 258 9.76 -8.85 3.38
N ILE A 259 9.12 -9.94 2.95
CA ILE A 259 8.01 -10.52 3.73
C ILE A 259 8.53 -11.17 5.01
N ASP A 260 9.65 -11.90 4.98
CA ASP A 260 10.24 -12.47 6.20
C ASP A 260 10.57 -11.36 7.21
N ALA A 261 11.20 -10.26 6.77
CA ALA A 261 11.50 -9.14 7.65
C ALA A 261 10.25 -8.47 8.25
N ILE A 262 9.16 -8.37 7.48
CA ILE A 262 7.87 -7.85 7.98
C ILE A 262 7.33 -8.76 9.08
N LEU A 263 7.29 -10.07 8.84
CA LEU A 263 6.72 -11.03 9.77
C LEU A 263 7.57 -11.14 11.05
N ASP A 264 8.89 -11.12 10.93
CA ASP A 264 9.81 -11.12 12.06
C ASP A 264 9.70 -9.84 12.89
N TRP A 265 9.44 -8.70 12.24
CA TRP A 265 9.15 -7.45 12.94
C TRP A 265 7.82 -7.53 13.70
N LEU A 266 6.79 -8.16 13.14
CA LEU A 266 5.49 -8.34 13.79
C LEU A 266 5.54 -9.37 14.94
N ASP A 267 6.32 -10.45 14.80
CA ASP A 267 6.53 -11.45 15.86
C ASP A 267 7.20 -10.85 17.11
N LYS A 268 7.95 -9.74 16.97
CA LYS A 268 8.53 -8.98 18.09
C LYS A 268 7.53 -8.10 18.84
N ASP A 269 6.27 -8.10 18.42
CA ASP A 269 5.17 -7.28 18.92
C ASP A 269 5.55 -5.80 19.12
N PRO A 270 5.64 -5.01 18.03
CA PRO A 270 6.00 -3.62 18.14
C PRO A 270 4.92 -2.85 18.91
N ALA A 271 5.35 -2.10 19.92
CA ALA A 271 4.47 -1.25 20.71
C ALA A 271 4.22 0.11 20.02
N PRO A 272 3.06 0.76 20.27
CA PRO A 272 2.83 2.14 19.86
C PRO A 272 3.91 3.08 20.38
N ALA A 273 4.27 4.11 19.60
CA ALA A 273 5.20 5.13 20.07
C ALA A 273 4.62 5.86 21.29
N GLN A 274 5.31 5.78 22.44
CA GLN A 274 4.99 6.59 23.62
C GLN A 274 5.36 8.04 23.29
N GLY A 275 4.40 8.94 23.42
CA GLY A 275 4.55 10.36 23.11
C GLY A 275 5.04 11.17 24.30
#